data_AF-A0AAW5KCR8-F1
#
_entry.id   AF-A0AAW5KCR8-F1
#
_cell.length_a   1.000
_cell.length_b   1.000
_cell.length_c   1.000
_cell.angle_alpha   90.00
_cell.angle_beta   90.00
_cell.angle_gamma   90.00
#
_symmetry.space_group_name_H-M   'P 1'
#
loop_
_entity.id
_entity.type
_entity.pdbx_description
1 polymer ?
#
loop_
_entity_poly.entity_id
_entity_poly.type
_entity_poly.pdbx_seq_one_letter_code
_entity_poly.pdbx_strand_id
1 'polypeptide(L)'
;VTGGTTVLSDWMVVQVTSDPGQSFLDKMIAMVEGAARKKTPNEIALQIFLVALSSIFILVTLSLYTYSLFSANQAGIENPTSVTTLVALLVCLAPTTIGALLTAIGIAGMSRLNQANVLAMSGRAIEAAGDV
;
A
#
# COMPACT_ATOMS: atom_id res chain seq x y z
N VAL A 1 -40.45 -9.85 8.52
CA VAL A 1 -39.61 -9.13 9.51
C VAL A 1 -38.15 -9.32 9.17
N THR A 2 -37.28 -8.40 9.57
CA THR A 2 -35.84 -8.52 9.35
C THR A 2 -35.20 -9.10 10.61
N GLY A 3 -34.36 -10.12 10.47
CA GLY A 3 -33.57 -10.63 11.60
C GLY A 3 -32.68 -9.52 12.16
N GLY A 4 -32.71 -9.31 13.48
CA GLY A 4 -31.96 -8.25 14.17
C GLY A 4 -32.79 -7.05 14.65
N THR A 5 -34.09 -6.99 14.34
CA THR A 5 -35.00 -5.96 14.87
C THR A 5 -35.69 -6.42 16.16
N THR A 6 -35.87 -5.51 17.12
CA THR A 6 -36.54 -5.78 18.40
C THR A 6 -38.05 -5.54 18.32
N VAL A 7 -38.85 -6.49 18.83
CA VAL A 7 -40.31 -6.31 19.01
C VAL A 7 -40.56 -5.53 20.30
N LEU A 8 -41.32 -4.45 20.23
CA LEU A 8 -41.53 -3.53 21.37
C LEU A 8 -42.77 -3.85 22.20
N SER A 9 -43.77 -4.53 21.62
CA SER A 9 -45.05 -4.83 22.28
C SER A 9 -45.70 -6.09 21.69
N ASP A 10 -46.53 -6.76 22.51
CA ASP A 10 -47.26 -7.99 22.17
C ASP A 10 -46.36 -9.16 21.71
N TRP A 11 -46.87 -10.03 20.84
CA TRP A 11 -46.16 -11.17 20.27
C TRP A 11 -46.40 -11.26 18.77
N MET A 12 -45.46 -11.87 18.06
CA MET A 12 -45.52 -12.05 16.62
C MET A 12 -45.05 -13.45 16.24
N VAL A 13 -45.81 -14.16 15.41
CA VAL A 13 -45.41 -15.43 14.80
C VAL A 13 -44.95 -15.17 13.39
N VAL A 14 -43.74 -15.62 13.06
CA VAL A 14 -43.09 -15.38 11.77
C VAL A 14 -42.45 -16.65 11.24
N GLN A 15 -42.57 -16.86 9.94
CA GLN A 15 -41.91 -17.93 9.21
C GLN A 15 -40.56 -17.45 8.67
N VAL A 16 -39.50 -18.21 8.91
CA VAL A 16 -38.17 -17.94 8.36
C VAL A 16 -38.18 -18.24 6.87
N THR A 17 -37.86 -17.24 6.05
CA THR A 17 -37.84 -17.36 4.57
C THR A 17 -36.44 -17.31 3.98
N SER A 18 -35.40 -17.06 4.78
CA SER A 18 -34.01 -16.96 4.33
C SER A 18 -33.24 -18.22 4.72
N ASP A 19 -32.46 -18.74 3.77
CA ASP A 19 -31.53 -19.84 4.02
C ASP A 19 -30.36 -19.40 4.92
N PRO A 20 -29.70 -20.33 5.62
CA PRO A 20 -28.50 -20.04 6.40
C PRO A 20 -27.43 -19.33 5.56
N GLY A 21 -26.89 -18.21 6.06
CA GLY A 21 -25.89 -17.41 5.36
C GLY A 21 -26.47 -16.40 4.35
N GLN A 22 -27.79 -16.37 4.14
CA GLN A 22 -28.46 -15.39 3.27
C GLN A 22 -29.34 -14.40 4.03
N SER A 23 -29.23 -14.35 5.36
CA SER A 23 -29.97 -13.39 6.16
C SER A 23 -29.53 -11.95 5.86
N PHE A 24 -30.36 -10.98 6.23
CA PHE A 24 -30.01 -9.58 6.11
C PHE A 24 -28.73 -9.22 6.89
N LEU A 25 -28.55 -9.81 8.08
CA LEU A 25 -27.33 -9.63 8.88
C LEU A 25 -26.11 -10.26 8.22
N ASP A 26 -26.24 -11.44 7.62
CA ASP A 26 -25.13 -12.08 6.88
C ASP A 26 -24.69 -11.21 5.70
N LYS A 27 -25.63 -10.58 4.99
CA LYS A 27 -25.31 -9.63 3.92
C LYS A 27 -24.60 -8.38 4.43
N MET A 28 -24.95 -7.88 5.63
CA MET A 28 -24.24 -6.78 6.27
C MET A 28 -22.82 -7.20 6.69
N ILE A 29 -22.67 -8.40 7.27
CA ILE A 29 -21.35 -8.95 7.67
C ILE A 29 -20.47 -9.10 6.44
N ALA A 30 -20.95 -9.72 5.36
CA ALA A 30 -20.21 -9.88 4.12
C ALA A 30 -19.78 -8.53 3.50
N MET A 31 -20.61 -7.49 3.62
CA MET A 31 -20.27 -6.14 3.16
C MET A 31 -19.14 -5.50 3.99
N VAL A 32 -19.12 -5.75 5.30
CA VAL A 32 -18.11 -5.23 6.21
C VAL A 32 -16.80 -6.01 6.12
N GLU A 33 -16.87 -7.34 6.08
CA GLU A 33 -15.68 -8.21 5.93
C GLU A 33 -15.02 -8.05 4.55
N GLY A 34 -15.81 -7.81 3.51
CA GLY A 34 -15.32 -7.49 2.17
C GLY A 34 -14.63 -6.12 2.07
N ALA A 35 -14.82 -5.24 3.06
CA ALA A 35 -14.15 -3.95 3.16
C ALA A 35 -12.75 -4.08 3.78
N ALA A 36 -11.92 -4.96 3.21
CA ALA A 36 -10.53 -5.10 3.60
C ALA A 36 -9.75 -3.78 3.39
N ARG A 37 -8.75 -3.56 4.23
CA ARG A 37 -7.90 -2.36 4.23
C ARG A 37 -7.11 -2.26 2.92
N LYS A 38 -7.62 -1.46 1.97
CA LYS A 38 -6.92 -1.14 0.72
C LYS A 38 -5.83 -0.08 1.00
N LYS A 39 -4.75 -0.13 0.23
CA LYS A 39 -3.76 0.96 0.19
C LYS A 39 -4.45 2.26 -0.18
N THR A 40 -3.98 3.36 0.40
CA THR A 40 -4.57 4.67 0.13
C THR A 40 -4.19 5.16 -1.28
N PRO A 41 -4.97 6.08 -1.89
CA PRO A 41 -4.66 6.60 -3.22
C PRO A 41 -3.24 7.19 -3.31
N ASN A 42 -2.81 7.93 -2.28
CA ASN A 42 -1.48 8.51 -2.26
C ASN A 42 -0.38 7.45 -2.09
N GLU A 43 -0.61 6.41 -1.26
CA GLU A 43 0.31 5.27 -1.16
C GLU A 43 0.47 4.55 -2.50
N ILE A 44 -0.61 4.39 -3.29
CA ILE A 44 -0.57 3.78 -4.61
C ILE A 44 0.24 4.65 -5.58
N ALA A 45 -0.03 5.95 -5.63
CA ALA A 45 0.68 6.88 -6.49
C ALA A 45 2.19 6.90 -6.19
N LEU A 46 2.56 6.98 -4.92
CA LEU A 46 3.96 6.96 -4.51
C LEU A 46 4.61 5.61 -4.79
N GLN A 47 3.90 4.48 -4.60
CA GLN A 47 4.44 3.17 -4.96
C GLN A 47 4.75 3.07 -6.46
N ILE A 48 3.86 3.55 -7.34
CA ILE A 48 4.10 3.57 -8.79
C ILE A 48 5.34 4.41 -9.11
N PHE A 49 5.46 5.59 -8.49
CA PHE A 49 6.62 6.46 -8.66
C PHE A 49 7.94 5.78 -8.23
N LEU A 50 7.95 5.13 -7.07
CA LEU A 50 9.13 4.42 -6.56
C LEU A 50 9.53 3.25 -7.45
N VAL A 51 8.56 2.50 -8.00
CA VAL A 51 8.81 1.42 -8.96
C VAL A 51 9.39 1.96 -10.26
N ALA A 52 8.87 3.07 -10.77
CA ALA A 52 9.38 3.71 -11.98
C ALA A 52 10.84 4.19 -11.81
N LEU A 53 11.14 4.90 -10.72
CA LEU A 53 12.51 5.34 -10.42
C LEU A 53 13.48 4.17 -10.25
N SER A 54 13.08 3.13 -9.52
CA SER A 54 13.92 1.95 -9.31
C SER A 54 14.25 1.25 -10.64
N SER A 55 13.26 1.16 -11.53
CA SER A 55 13.46 0.59 -12.88
C SER A 55 14.46 1.41 -13.70
N ILE A 56 14.38 2.75 -13.63
CA ILE A 56 15.33 3.63 -14.31
C ILE A 56 16.75 3.43 -13.77
N PHE A 57 16.94 3.37 -12.45
CA PHE A 57 18.28 3.20 -11.86
C PHE A 57 18.91 1.83 -12.17
N ILE A 58 18.10 0.79 -12.31
CA ILE A 58 18.57 -0.51 -12.80
C ILE A 58 19.08 -0.38 -14.24
N LEU A 59 18.35 0.31 -15.13
CA LEU A 59 18.79 0.53 -16.52
C LEU A 59 20.08 1.37 -16.58
N VAL A 60 20.21 2.40 -15.75
CA VAL A 60 21.40 3.24 -15.67
C VAL A 60 22.62 2.43 -15.22
N THR A 61 22.50 1.65 -14.15
CA THR A 61 23.61 0.83 -13.63
C THR A 61 24.02 -0.26 -14.59
N LEU A 62 23.05 -0.89 -15.28
CA LEU A 62 23.32 -1.85 -16.35
C LEU A 62 24.06 -1.19 -17.52
N SER A 63 23.61 0.01 -17.94
CA SER A 63 24.23 0.75 -19.03
C SER A 63 25.66 1.17 -18.67
N LEU A 64 25.90 1.62 -17.43
CA LEU A 64 27.25 1.95 -16.96
C LEU A 64 28.18 0.73 -16.97
N TYR A 65 27.67 -0.44 -16.59
CA TYR A 65 28.45 -1.69 -16.66
C TYR A 65 28.84 -2.04 -18.10
N THR A 66 27.89 -1.99 -19.04
CA THR A 66 28.17 -2.31 -20.45
C THR A 66 29.13 -1.30 -21.09
N TYR A 67 28.98 0.00 -20.80
CA TYR A 67 29.92 1.03 -21.26
C TYR A 67 31.33 0.84 -20.69
N SER A 68 31.44 0.53 -19.40
CA SER A 68 32.75 0.29 -18.77
C SER A 68 33.43 -0.94 -19.36
N LEU A 69 32.68 -2.01 -19.59
CA LEU A 69 33.20 -3.22 -20.23
C LEU A 69 33.67 -2.95 -21.67
N PHE A 70 32.87 -2.21 -22.44
CA PHE A 70 33.23 -1.83 -23.81
C PHE A 70 34.49 -0.95 -23.85
N SER A 71 34.57 0.05 -22.97
CA SER A 71 35.72 0.97 -22.86
C SER A 71 36.99 0.23 -22.44
N ALA A 72 36.89 -0.66 -21.45
CA ALA A 72 38.00 -1.47 -20.97
C ALA A 72 38.56 -2.39 -22.08
N ASN A 73 37.66 -3.04 -22.83
CA ASN A 73 38.04 -3.87 -23.98
C ASN A 73 38.76 -3.06 -25.08
N GLN A 74 38.33 -1.82 -25.36
CA GLN A 74 39.01 -0.96 -26.34
C GLN A 74 40.37 -0.45 -25.87
N ALA A 75 40.51 -0.17 -24.57
CA ALA A 75 41.76 0.29 -23.98
C ALA A 75 42.74 -0.86 -23.66
N GLY A 76 42.32 -2.12 -23.82
CA GLY A 76 43.14 -3.29 -23.49
C GLY A 76 43.43 -3.45 -21.99
N ILE A 77 42.62 -2.83 -21.13
CA ILE A 77 42.75 -2.87 -19.67
C ILE A 77 41.67 -3.76 -19.07
N GLU A 78 41.93 -4.32 -17.89
CA GLU A 78 40.87 -4.97 -17.12
C GLU A 78 39.79 -3.95 -16.72
N ASN A 79 38.54 -4.41 -16.68
CA ASN A 79 37.40 -3.54 -16.41
C ASN A 79 37.57 -2.82 -15.05
N PRO A 80 37.67 -1.48 -15.03
CA PRO A 80 37.93 -0.74 -13.80
C PRO A 80 36.71 -0.67 -12.87
N THR A 81 35.50 -0.98 -13.36
CA THR A 81 34.29 -1.01 -12.52
C THR A 81 34.05 -2.39 -11.93
N SER A 82 34.20 -2.48 -10.61
CA SER A 82 33.76 -3.65 -9.83
C SER A 82 32.24 -3.67 -9.70
N VAL A 83 31.68 -4.88 -9.67
CA VAL A 83 30.26 -5.12 -9.34
C VAL A 83 29.91 -4.50 -7.98
N THR A 84 30.83 -4.49 -7.02
CA THR A 84 30.62 -3.90 -5.69
C THR A 84 30.35 -2.39 -5.76
N THR A 85 31.05 -1.67 -6.64
CA THR A 85 30.85 -0.23 -6.85
C THR A 85 29.51 0.07 -7.50
N LEU A 86 29.10 -0.75 -8.48
CA LEU A 86 27.80 -0.63 -9.14
C LEU A 86 26.64 -0.90 -8.18
N VAL A 87 26.77 -1.90 -7.30
CA VAL A 87 25.79 -2.18 -6.25
C VAL A 87 25.71 -1.02 -5.26
N ALA A 88 26.86 -0.49 -4.80
CA ALA A 88 26.88 0.67 -3.92
C ALA A 88 26.20 1.89 -4.57
N LEU A 89 26.48 2.14 -5.85
CA LEU A 89 25.83 3.21 -6.63
C LEU A 89 24.32 3.00 -6.73
N LEU A 90 23.87 1.77 -7.02
CA LEU A 90 22.44 1.44 -7.09
C LEU A 90 21.73 1.73 -5.76
N VAL A 91 22.33 1.32 -4.64
CA VAL A 91 21.75 1.55 -3.30
C VAL A 91 21.69 3.05 -2.98
N CYS A 92 22.73 3.81 -3.33
CA CYS A 92 22.76 5.26 -3.13
C CYS A 92 21.73 6.02 -4.00
N LEU A 93 21.41 5.51 -5.19
CA LEU A 93 20.43 6.12 -6.09
C LEU A 93 18.99 5.67 -5.78
N ALA A 94 18.81 4.42 -5.35
CA ALA A 94 17.50 3.87 -5.07
C ALA A 94 16.78 4.69 -3.98
N PRO A 95 15.46 4.95 -4.13
CA PRO A 95 14.69 5.77 -3.20
C PRO A 95 14.34 5.02 -1.90
N THR A 96 15.33 4.38 -1.29
CA THR A 96 15.20 3.52 -0.09
C THR A 96 14.73 4.30 1.13
N THR A 97 15.18 5.55 1.28
CA THR A 97 14.74 6.45 2.37
C THR A 97 13.24 6.67 2.34
N ILE A 98 12.68 7.06 1.19
CA ILE A 98 11.24 7.34 1.06
C ILE A 98 10.43 6.03 1.13
N GLY A 99 10.93 4.95 0.51
CA GLY A 99 10.29 3.64 0.57
C GLY A 99 10.12 3.11 2.00
N ALA A 100 11.11 3.33 2.87
CA ALA A 100 11.02 2.97 4.29
C ALA A 100 10.05 3.87 5.07
N LEU A 101 10.04 5.17 4.79
CA LEU A 101 9.26 6.15 5.54
C LEU A 101 7.74 6.11 5.24
N LEU A 102 7.33 5.64 4.07
CA LEU A 102 5.91 5.61 3.67
C LEU A 102 4.99 5.00 4.74
N THR A 103 5.35 3.80 5.20
CA THR A 103 4.55 3.07 6.20
C THR A 103 4.58 3.74 7.58
N ALA A 104 5.73 4.29 7.96
CA ALA A 104 5.90 5.03 9.21
C ALA A 104 5.04 6.30 9.24
N ILE A 105 4.99 7.04 8.14
CA ILE A 105 4.16 8.25 8.02
C ILE A 105 2.67 7.90 8.14
N GLY A 106 2.21 6.85 7.48
CA GLY A 106 0.82 6.39 7.57
C GLY A 106 0.41 6.01 9.00
N ILE A 107 1.28 5.31 9.73
CA ILE A 107 1.04 4.92 11.14
C ILE A 107 1.05 6.14 12.06
N ALA A 108 2.01 7.05 11.88
CA ALA A 108 2.09 8.29 12.65
C ALA A 108 0.84 9.16 12.47
N GLY A 109 0.31 9.25 11.24
CA GLY A 109 -0.92 9.98 10.94
C GLY A 109 -2.13 9.44 11.71
N MET A 110 -2.33 8.12 11.72
CA MET A 110 -3.42 7.49 12.48
C MET A 110 -3.25 7.67 14.00
N SER A 111 -2.02 7.57 14.51
CA SER A 111 -1.73 7.76 15.93
C SER A 111 -2.11 9.16 16.42
N ARG A 112 -1.83 10.20 15.61
CA ARG A 112 -2.20 11.59 15.92
C ARG A 112 -3.71 11.81 16.02
N LEU A 113 -4.50 11.15 15.15
CA LEU A 113 -5.96 11.25 15.23
C LEU A 113 -6.52 10.58 16.48
N ASN A 114 -5.95 9.43 16.86
CA ASN A 114 -6.34 8.75 18.09
C ASN A 114 -6.04 9.62 19.33
N GLN A 115 -4.94 10.37 19.34
CA GLN A 115 -4.63 11.35 20.40
C GLN A 115 -5.64 12.51 20.45
N ALA A 116 -6.29 12.83 19.33
CA ALA A 116 -7.36 13.81 19.25
C ALA A 116 -8.76 13.22 19.52
N ASN A 117 -8.85 11.98 20.03
CA ASN A 117 -10.09 11.22 20.21
C ASN A 117 -10.88 11.00 18.91
N VAL A 118 -10.20 10.99 17.76
CA VAL A 118 -10.78 10.68 16.45
C VAL A 118 -10.33 9.29 16.01
N LEU A 119 -11.29 8.35 15.94
CA LEU A 119 -11.05 7.01 15.43
C LEU A 119 -11.14 6.99 13.90
N ALA A 120 -10.00 6.97 13.23
CA ALA A 120 -9.94 6.78 11.79
C ALA A 120 -10.03 5.29 11.42
N MET A 121 -11.11 4.92 10.74
CA MET A 121 -11.34 3.53 10.30
C MET A 121 -10.40 3.09 9.16
N SER A 122 -9.79 4.04 8.45
CA SER A 122 -8.80 3.76 7.40
C SER A 122 -7.88 4.95 7.15
N GLY A 123 -6.68 4.69 6.62
CA GLY A 123 -5.79 5.76 6.15
C GLY A 123 -6.41 6.59 5.01
N ARG A 124 -7.27 5.96 4.18
CA ARG A 124 -8.00 6.65 3.12
C ARG A 124 -8.95 7.72 3.66
N ALA A 125 -9.60 7.48 4.81
CA ALA A 125 -10.45 8.48 5.43
C ALA A 125 -9.65 9.71 5.89
N ILE A 126 -8.40 9.50 6.32
CA ILE A 126 -7.49 10.58 6.73
C ILE A 126 -7.07 11.40 5.50
N GLU A 127 -6.64 10.74 4.43
CA GLU A 127 -6.24 11.43 3.19
C GLU A 127 -7.41 12.20 2.57
N ALA A 128 -8.58 11.57 2.46
CA ALA A 128 -9.76 12.20 1.89
C ALA A 128 -10.19 13.45 2.67
N ALA A 129 -10.07 13.44 4.00
CA ALA A 129 -10.38 14.61 4.84
C ALA A 129 -9.39 15.77 4.66
N GLY A 130 -8.17 15.50 4.22
CA GLY A 130 -7.17 16.53 3.90
C GLY A 130 -7.28 17.10 2.48
N ASP A 131 -8.05 16.44 1.61
CA ASP A 131 -8.28 16.81 0.20
C ASP A 131 -9.65 17.49 -0.02
N VAL A 132 -10.34 17.88 1.07
CA VAL A 132 -11.57 18.70 1.08
C VAL A 132 -11.21 20.16 1.31
#